data_AF-A0A1E4HK36-F1
#
_entry.id   AF-A0A1E4HK36-F1
#
_cell.length_a   1.000
_cell.length_b   1.000
_cell.length_c   1.000
_cell.angle_alpha   90.00
_cell.angle_beta   90.00
_cell.angle_gamma   90.00
#
_symmetry.space_group_name_H-M   'P 1'
#
loop_
_entity.id
_entity.type
_entity.pdbx_description
1 polymer ?
#
loop_
_entity_poly.entity_id
_entity_poly.type
_entity_poly.pdbx_seq_one_letter_code
_entity_poly.pdbx_strand_id
1 'polypeptide(L)'
;MTQLPALVTLLTILLLFGTSWLVGRARGKYAIKAPATSGHPMFERAYRVQMNTLEQTVMFLPTLWLAATYGFTGWAGIAGLVWVAGRVWYAVAYMAEPAKRGPGFGLASVGWIALLVMAAIGVVRAMAVG
;
A
#
# COMPACT_ATOMS: atom_id res chain seq x y z
N MET A 1 -22.58 -8.32 6.19
CA MET A 1 -21.53 -7.35 5.79
C MET A 1 -20.17 -7.99 6.02
N THR A 2 -19.35 -8.15 4.98
CA THR A 2 -18.02 -8.77 5.10
C THR A 2 -17.06 -7.80 5.78
N GLN A 3 -16.38 -8.23 6.85
CA GLN A 3 -15.39 -7.42 7.59
C GLN A 3 -14.02 -7.34 6.88
N LEU A 4 -13.96 -7.75 5.60
CA LEU A 4 -12.73 -7.82 4.82
C LEU A 4 -12.04 -6.44 4.66
N PRO A 5 -12.73 -5.32 4.37
CA PRO A 5 -12.06 -4.01 4.28
C PRO A 5 -11.40 -3.56 5.59
N ALA A 6 -11.99 -3.90 6.74
CA ALA A 6 -11.40 -3.62 8.05
C ALA A 6 -10.12 -4.44 8.27
N LEU A 7 -10.14 -5.73 7.95
CA LEU A 7 -8.94 -6.58 7.97
C LEU A 7 -7.85 -6.03 7.05
N VAL A 8 -8.20 -5.64 5.82
CA VAL A 8 -7.27 -5.04 4.85
C VAL A 8 -6.65 -3.76 5.42
N THR A 9 -7.45 -2.92 6.08
CA THR A 9 -6.97 -1.70 6.75
C THR A 9 -5.95 -2.04 7.84
N LEU A 10 -6.26 -3.03 8.70
CA LEU A 10 -5.34 -3.50 9.74
C LEU A 10 -4.03 -4.03 9.15
N LEU A 11 -4.09 -4.87 8.11
CA LEU A 11 -2.90 -5.38 7.42
C LEU A 11 -2.07 -4.25 6.80
N THR A 12 -2.72 -3.22 6.26
CA THR A 12 -2.04 -2.03 5.71
C THR A 12 -1.31 -1.25 6.81
N ILE A 13 -1.90 -1.12 8.00
CA ILE A 13 -1.25 -0.50 9.16
C ILE A 13 0.00 -1.31 9.57
N LEU A 14 -0.12 -2.64 9.65
CA LEU A 14 1.00 -3.52 9.98
C LEU A 14 2.13 -3.42 8.94
N LEU A 15 1.79 -3.33 7.65
CA LEU A 15 2.75 -3.09 6.56
C LEU A 15 3.46 -1.73 6.70
N LEU A 16 2.73 -0.65 6.97
CA LEU A 16 3.32 0.68 7.20
C LEU A 16 4.24 0.68 8.41
N PHE A 17 3.84 0.02 9.49
CA PHE A 17 4.67 -0.14 10.68
C PHE A 17 5.94 -0.93 10.34
N GLY A 18 5.82 -2.07 9.66
CA GLY A 18 6.95 -2.91 9.27
C GLY A 18 7.97 -2.19 8.38
N THR A 19 7.51 -1.44 7.39
CA THR A 19 8.39 -0.63 6.52
C THR A 19 9.03 0.54 7.27
N SER A 20 8.32 1.17 8.20
CA SER A 20 8.89 2.23 9.06
C SER A 20 9.95 1.69 10.02
N TRP A 21 9.70 0.53 10.63
CA TRP A 21 10.66 -0.16 11.46
C TRP A 21 11.92 -0.55 10.68
N LEU A 22 11.77 -1.02 9.44
CA LEU A 22 12.89 -1.34 8.56
C LEU A 22 13.80 -0.12 8.30
N VAL A 23 13.22 1.06 8.06
CA VAL A 23 13.98 2.32 7.92
C VAL A 23 14.70 2.67 9.22
N GLY A 24 14.03 2.58 10.37
CA GLY A 24 14.63 2.84 11.68
C GLY A 24 15.81 1.92 11.98
N ARG A 25 15.66 0.62 11.67
CA ARG A 25 16.73 -0.38 11.80
C ARG A 25 17.89 -0.08 10.86
N ALA A 26 17.62 0.26 9.60
CA ALA A 26 18.66 0.62 8.64
C ALA A 26 19.41 1.90 9.06
N ARG A 27 18.69 2.87 9.62
CA ARG A 27 19.28 4.11 10.16
C ARG A 27 20.33 3.80 11.23
N GLY A 28 19.97 2.97 12.21
CA GLY A 28 20.90 2.54 13.27
C GLY A 28 22.07 1.71 12.72
N LYS A 29 21.77 0.72 11.86
CA LYS A 29 22.78 -0.21 11.30
C LYS A 29 23.83 0.50 10.45
N TYR A 30 23.43 1.51 9.67
CA TYR A 30 24.31 2.22 8.75
C TYR A 30 24.71 3.62 9.24
N ALA A 31 24.48 3.91 10.53
CA ALA A 31 24.85 5.16 11.20
C ALA A 31 24.38 6.44 10.48
N ILE A 32 23.18 6.42 9.89
CA ILE A 32 22.62 7.57 9.17
C ILE A 32 22.01 8.55 10.18
N LYS A 33 22.73 9.62 10.52
CA LYS A 33 22.23 10.63 11.46
C LYS A 33 21.05 11.41 10.87
N ALA A 34 19.99 11.60 11.65
CA ALA A 34 18.93 12.53 11.27
C ALA A 34 19.50 13.96 11.13
N PRO A 35 19.00 14.80 10.19
CA PRO A 35 17.86 14.60 9.30
C PRO A 35 18.19 13.91 7.97
N ALA A 36 19.38 13.32 7.81
CA ALA A 36 19.79 12.75 6.52
C ALA A 36 18.86 11.61 6.05
N THR A 37 18.55 11.64 4.76
CA THR A 37 17.72 10.69 4.00
C THR A 37 18.47 10.02 2.85
N SER A 38 19.78 10.26 2.76
CA SER A 38 20.71 9.62 1.84
C SER A 38 21.94 9.09 2.58
N GLY A 39 22.69 8.18 1.95
CA GLY A 39 23.92 7.62 2.50
C GLY A 39 24.14 6.18 2.03
N HIS A 40 23.90 5.20 2.91
CA HIS A 40 24.13 3.81 2.56
C HIS A 40 23.06 3.26 1.60
N PRO A 41 23.41 2.56 0.51
CA PRO A 41 22.44 2.09 -0.48
C PRO A 41 21.29 1.25 0.09
N MET A 42 21.55 0.42 1.11
CA MET A 42 20.48 -0.36 1.76
C MET A 42 19.53 0.52 2.59
N PHE A 43 20.03 1.60 3.18
CA PHE A 43 19.17 2.57 3.86
C PHE A 43 18.29 3.30 2.85
N GLU A 44 18.87 3.74 1.74
CA GLU A 44 18.11 4.41 0.68
C GLU A 44 17.01 3.51 0.10
N ARG A 45 17.29 2.21 -0.12
CA ARG A 45 16.27 1.23 -0.51
C ARG A 45 15.15 1.13 0.52
N ALA A 46 15.47 0.95 1.80
CA ALA A 46 14.47 0.87 2.86
C ALA A 46 13.61 2.14 2.93
N TYR A 47 14.26 3.31 2.83
CA TYR A 47 13.59 4.61 2.84
C TYR A 47 12.64 4.76 1.64
N ARG A 48 13.09 4.40 0.43
CA ARG A 48 12.25 4.42 -0.78
C ARG A 48 11.09 3.45 -0.72
N VAL A 49 11.28 2.26 -0.15
CA VAL A 49 10.19 1.29 0.09
C VAL A 49 9.13 1.88 1.00
N GLN A 50 9.53 2.47 2.13
CA GLN A 50 8.60 3.03 3.10
C GLN A 50 7.88 4.27 2.56
N MET A 51 8.59 5.22 1.95
CA MET A 51 7.98 6.43 1.37
C MET A 51 7.00 6.09 0.24
N ASN A 52 7.38 5.22 -0.70
CA ASN A 52 6.47 4.81 -1.76
C ASN A 52 5.25 4.05 -1.22
N THR A 53 5.40 3.27 -0.14
CA THR A 53 4.26 2.59 0.49
C THR A 53 3.33 3.59 1.13
N LEU A 54 3.87 4.57 1.84
CA LEU A 54 3.11 5.64 2.47
C LEU A 54 2.32 6.46 1.44
N GLU A 55 2.96 6.91 0.36
CA GLU A 55 2.31 7.63 -0.74
C GLU A 55 1.15 6.83 -1.35
N GLN A 56 1.36 5.55 -1.61
CA GLN A 56 0.34 4.68 -2.20
C GLN A 56 -0.80 4.39 -1.20
N THR A 57 -0.51 4.24 0.09
CA THR A 57 -1.54 4.05 1.13
C THR A 57 -2.51 5.23 1.22
N VAL A 58 -2.01 6.46 1.05
CA VAL A 58 -2.83 7.68 1.08
C VAL A 58 -3.91 7.66 -0.01
N MET A 59 -3.61 7.13 -1.19
CA MET A 59 -4.61 6.94 -2.24
C MET A 59 -5.47 5.70 -1.98
N PHE A 60 -4.85 4.61 -1.55
CA PHE A 60 -5.49 3.31 -1.38
C PHE A 60 -6.62 3.30 -0.35
N LEU A 61 -6.40 3.82 0.87
CA LEU A 61 -7.39 3.72 1.95
C LEU A 61 -8.70 4.44 1.61
N PRO A 62 -8.69 5.71 1.13
CA PRO A 62 -9.93 6.35 0.67
C PRO A 62 -10.62 5.57 -0.45
N THR A 63 -9.87 5.05 -1.42
CA THR A 63 -10.47 4.26 -2.51
C THR A 63 -11.12 2.97 -2.01
N LEU A 64 -10.47 2.26 -1.08
CA LEU A 64 -11.01 1.06 -0.44
C LEU A 64 -12.34 1.35 0.25
N TRP A 65 -12.40 2.42 1.05
CA TRP A 65 -13.58 2.76 1.83
C TRP A 65 -14.71 3.34 0.98
N LEU A 66 -14.41 4.06 -0.10
CA LEU A 66 -15.41 4.43 -1.10
C LEU A 66 -16.05 3.18 -1.71
N ALA A 67 -15.23 2.27 -2.26
CA ALA A 67 -15.76 1.03 -2.85
C ALA A 67 -16.57 0.20 -1.83
N ALA A 68 -16.09 0.08 -0.60
CA ALA A 68 -16.77 -0.68 0.44
C ALA A 68 -18.11 -0.06 0.87
N THR A 69 -18.18 1.27 0.96
CA THR A 69 -19.39 2.02 1.35
C THR A 69 -20.45 2.00 0.26
N TYR A 70 -20.04 2.11 -1.01
CA TYR A 70 -20.96 2.15 -2.15
C TYR A 70 -21.30 0.77 -2.73
N GLY A 71 -21.45 -0.23 -1.86
CA GLY A 71 -22.05 -1.53 -2.20
C GLY A 71 -21.08 -2.64 -2.64
N PHE A 72 -19.77 -2.39 -2.68
CA PHE A 72 -18.78 -3.40 -3.09
C PHE A 72 -17.97 -3.99 -1.94
N THR A 73 -18.51 -4.05 -0.71
CA THR A 73 -17.76 -4.44 0.51
C THR A 73 -16.92 -5.73 0.38
N GLY A 74 -17.47 -6.80 -0.24
CA GLY A 74 -16.76 -8.06 -0.43
C GLY A 74 -15.62 -7.96 -1.44
N TRP A 75 -15.92 -7.44 -2.63
CA TRP A 75 -14.96 -7.26 -3.72
C TRP A 75 -13.86 -6.23 -3.37
N ALA A 76 -14.22 -5.17 -2.65
CA ALA A 76 -13.27 -4.20 -2.12
C ALA A 76 -12.27 -4.86 -1.16
N GLY A 77 -12.75 -5.77 -0.32
CA GLY A 77 -11.90 -6.61 0.53
C GLY A 77 -10.89 -7.44 -0.27
N ILE A 78 -11.36 -8.16 -1.31
CA ILE A 78 -10.50 -9.01 -2.15
C ILE A 78 -9.45 -8.17 -2.89
N ALA A 79 -9.86 -7.08 -3.55
CA ALA A 79 -8.94 -6.19 -4.24
C ALA A 79 -7.93 -5.53 -3.28
N GLY A 80 -8.37 -5.23 -2.05
CA GLY A 80 -7.53 -4.76 -0.96
C GLY A 80 -6.47 -5.77 -0.53
N LEU A 81 -6.83 -7.06 -0.41
CA LEU A 81 -5.85 -8.12 -0.11
C LEU A 81 -4.81 -8.28 -1.24
N VAL A 82 -5.24 -8.19 -2.49
CA VAL A 82 -4.33 -8.17 -3.65
C VAL A 82 -3.35 -7.00 -3.56
N TRP A 83 -3.84 -5.81 -3.20
CA TRP A 83 -2.99 -4.64 -3.01
C TRP A 83 -1.96 -4.86 -1.91
N VAL A 84 -2.37 -5.34 -0.73
CA VAL A 84 -1.47 -5.64 0.40
C VAL A 84 -0.41 -6.66 0.00
N ALA A 85 -0.79 -7.76 -0.65
CA ALA A 85 0.14 -8.77 -1.12
C ALA A 85 1.17 -8.20 -2.12
N GLY A 86 0.70 -7.37 -3.07
CA GLY A 86 1.56 -6.66 -4.00
C GLY A 86 2.56 -5.74 -3.31
N ARG A 87 2.14 -5.00 -2.27
CA ARG A 87 3.03 -4.13 -1.50
C ARG A 87 4.05 -4.89 -0.65
N VAL A 88 3.67 -6.03 -0.07
CA VAL A 88 4.61 -6.91 0.64
C VAL A 88 5.66 -7.44 -0.33
N TRP A 89 5.24 -7.92 -1.51
CA TRP A 89 6.16 -8.36 -2.55
C TRP A 89 7.07 -7.22 -3.01
N TYR A 90 6.52 -6.04 -3.30
CA TYR A 90 7.28 -4.85 -3.67
C TYR A 90 8.37 -4.53 -2.63
N ALA A 91 8.03 -4.53 -1.34
CA ALA A 91 8.97 -4.23 -0.26
C ALA A 91 10.11 -5.26 -0.20
N VAL A 92 9.79 -6.55 -0.26
CA VAL A 92 10.79 -7.64 -0.23
C VAL A 92 11.69 -7.58 -1.46
N ALA A 93 11.10 -7.45 -2.66
CA ALA A 93 11.84 -7.46 -3.91
C ALA A 93 12.77 -6.24 -4.04
N TYR A 94 12.30 -5.04 -3.67
CA TYR A 94 13.12 -3.84 -3.73
C TYR A 94 14.28 -3.91 -2.73
N MET A 95 14.04 -4.41 -1.51
CA MET A 95 15.12 -4.57 -0.54
C MET A 95 16.22 -5.51 -1.02
N ALA A 96 15.85 -6.61 -1.68
CA ALA A 96 16.80 -7.54 -2.28
C ALA A 96 17.52 -6.89 -3.48
N GLU A 97 16.77 -6.50 -4.51
CA GLU A 97 17.29 -5.98 -5.77
C GLU A 97 16.34 -4.91 -6.34
N PRO A 98 16.77 -3.63 -6.44
CA PRO A 98 15.93 -2.53 -6.90
C PRO A 98 15.29 -2.75 -8.27
N ALA A 99 15.94 -3.51 -9.16
CA ALA A 99 15.43 -3.83 -10.49
C ALA A 99 14.20 -4.77 -10.46
N LYS A 100 14.06 -5.59 -9.40
CA LYS A 100 13.00 -6.60 -9.28
C LYS A 100 11.70 -6.08 -8.66
N ARG A 101 11.60 -4.77 -8.38
CA ARG A 101 10.44 -4.16 -7.74
C ARG A 101 9.18 -4.07 -8.62
N GLY A 102 9.35 -4.12 -9.95
CA GLY A 102 8.29 -3.88 -10.93
C GLY A 102 7.06 -4.79 -10.78
N PRO A 103 7.20 -6.13 -10.74
CA PRO A 103 6.07 -7.05 -10.64
C PRO A 103 5.19 -6.84 -9.39
N GLY A 104 5.80 -6.66 -8.22
CA GLY A 104 5.05 -6.38 -6.98
C GLY A 104 4.30 -5.05 -7.04
N PHE A 105 4.92 -4.02 -7.63
CA PHE A 105 4.24 -2.74 -7.87
C PHE A 105 3.06 -2.88 -8.84
N GLY A 106 3.23 -3.66 -9.91
CA GLY A 106 2.17 -3.94 -10.88
C GLY A 106 0.99 -4.65 -10.24
N LEU A 107 1.24 -5.68 -9.42
CA LEU A 107 0.18 -6.40 -8.71
C LEU A 107 -0.60 -5.49 -7.76
N ALA A 108 0.10 -4.64 -7.01
CA ALA A 108 -0.54 -3.65 -6.15
C ALA A 108 -1.38 -2.66 -6.98
N SER A 109 -0.86 -2.21 -8.11
CA SER A 109 -1.56 -1.28 -9.01
C SER A 109 -2.86 -1.88 -9.55
N VAL A 110 -2.87 -3.16 -9.93
CA VAL A 110 -4.09 -3.87 -10.36
C VAL A 110 -5.14 -3.88 -9.25
N GLY A 111 -4.74 -4.21 -8.01
CA GLY A 111 -5.64 -4.17 -6.86
C GLY A 111 -6.24 -2.78 -6.63
N TRP A 112 -5.43 -1.73 -6.70
CA TRP A 112 -5.90 -0.35 -6.52
C TRP A 112 -6.80 0.13 -7.68
N ILE A 113 -6.46 -0.19 -8.94
CA ILE A 113 -7.29 0.17 -10.10
C ILE A 113 -8.68 -0.50 -10.00
N ALA A 114 -8.74 -1.76 -9.58
CA ALA A 114 -10.01 -2.45 -9.35
C ALA A 114 -10.85 -1.73 -8.28
N LEU A 115 -10.21 -1.32 -7.17
CA LEU A 115 -10.87 -0.49 -6.14
C LEU A 115 -11.37 0.84 -6.70
N LEU A 116 -10.57 1.51 -7.53
CA LEU A 116 -10.91 2.80 -8.12
C LEU A 116 -12.14 2.70 -9.03
N VAL A 117 -12.21 1.66 -9.87
CA VAL A 117 -13.36 1.40 -10.73
C VAL A 117 -14.62 1.14 -9.89
N MET A 118 -14.53 0.31 -8.86
CA MET A 118 -15.66 0.05 -7.95
C MET A 118 -16.13 1.31 -7.22
N ALA A 119 -15.19 2.10 -6.71
CA ALA A 119 -15.49 3.37 -6.05
C ALA A 119 -16.18 4.35 -7.01
N ALA A 120 -15.66 4.51 -8.23
CA ALA A 120 -16.24 5.40 -9.24
C ALA A 120 -17.66 4.98 -9.63
N ILE A 121 -17.87 3.69 -9.93
CA ILE A 121 -19.22 3.15 -10.23
C ILE A 121 -20.17 3.39 -9.07
N GLY A 122 -19.71 3.11 -7.84
CA GLY A 122 -20.51 3.27 -6.63
C GLY A 122 -20.95 4.72 -6.39
N VAL A 123 -20.02 5.67 -6.47
CA VAL A 123 -20.30 7.10 -6.29
C VAL A 123 -21.23 7.61 -7.38
N VAL A 124 -20.95 7.30 -8.66
CA VAL A 124 -21.78 7.76 -9.78
C VAL A 124 -23.21 7.21 -9.67
N ARG A 125 -23.38 5.94 -9.29
CA ARG A 125 -24.71 5.36 -9.04
C ARG A 125 -25.44 6.08 -7.93
N ALA A 126 -24.77 6.40 -6.83
CA ALA A 126 -25.38 7.14 -5.73
C ALA A 126 -25.80 8.57 -6.15
N MET A 127 -25.00 9.24 -6.97
CA MET A 127 -25.35 10.56 -7.52
C MET A 127 -26.48 10.53 -8.54
N ALA A 128 -26.68 9.42 -9.25
CA ALA A 128 -27.73 9.30 -10.27
C ALA A 128 -29.10 8.89 -9.69
N VAL A 129 -29.11 8.31 -8.49
CA VAL A 129 -30.32 7.80 -7.81
C VAL A 129 -30.76 8.72 -6.65
N GLY A 130 -29.85 9.55 -6.15
CA GLY A 130 -30.15 10.63 -5.18
C GLY A 130 -30.65 11.88 -5.87
#